data_AF-C0D3H0-F1
#
_entry.id   AF-C0D3H0-F1
#
_cell.length_a   1.000
_cell.length_b   1.000
_cell.length_c   1.000
_cell.angle_alpha   90.00
_cell.angle_beta   90.00
_cell.angle_gamma   90.00
#
_symmetry.space_group_name_H-M   'P 1'
#
loop_
_entity.id
_entity.type
_entity.pdbx_description
1 polymer ?
#
loop_
_entity_poly.entity_id
_entity_poly.type
_entity_poly.pdbx_seq_one_letter_code
_entity_poly.pdbx_strand_id
1 'polypeptide(L)'
;MEMQKIDMKWCARYCREFWPEECAHILRIADDAVEQRFLFDLPWDMEQTAEAVEFAGDIDWQYMPKGDPEFIYQFNRHRYWICLGQAYALTGDEKYAACFVGQLTSWLEENPINPGTVKTTWRTIEAGIRGENWVKAMEYFRDCPVVTEEVRERFLHGLHLHGQFLLDCRVPLQR
;
A
#
# COMPACT_ATOMS: atom_id res chain seq x y z
N MET A 1 -21.43 -0.40 20.91
CA MET A 1 -20.82 -1.74 20.94
C MET A 1 -19.33 -1.54 21.05
N GLU A 2 -18.70 -1.90 22.17
CA GLU A 2 -17.25 -2.01 22.22
C GLU A 2 -16.84 -3.18 21.32
N MET A 3 -16.13 -2.88 20.22
CA MET A 3 -15.46 -3.90 19.44
C MET A 3 -14.38 -4.51 20.31
N GLN A 4 -14.45 -5.82 20.52
CA GLN A 4 -13.42 -6.56 21.23
C GLN A 4 -12.08 -6.35 20.51
N LYS A 5 -11.08 -5.81 21.22
CA LYS A 5 -9.78 -5.49 20.62
C LYS A 5 -9.11 -6.80 20.19
N ILE A 6 -8.71 -6.89 18.91
CA ILE A 6 -8.03 -8.07 18.38
C ILE A 6 -6.68 -8.21 19.10
N ASP A 7 -6.40 -9.39 19.66
CA ASP A 7 -5.08 -9.71 20.22
C ASP A 7 -4.09 -10.01 19.10
N MET A 8 -3.45 -8.95 18.57
CA MET A 8 -2.47 -9.07 17.51
C MET A 8 -1.26 -9.93 17.92
N LYS A 9 -0.91 -10.02 19.21
CA LYS A 9 0.19 -10.89 19.67
C LYS A 9 -0.19 -12.36 19.54
N TRP A 10 -1.44 -12.69 19.87
CA TRP A 10 -1.95 -14.04 19.63
C TRP A 10 -2.00 -14.36 18.14
N CYS A 11 -2.55 -13.47 17.31
CA CYS A 11 -2.59 -13.66 15.85
C CYS A 11 -1.19 -13.86 15.27
N ALA A 12 -0.21 -13.03 15.66
CA ALA A 12 1.16 -13.13 15.20
C ALA A 12 1.84 -14.45 15.57
N ARG A 13 1.61 -14.97 16.79
CA ARG A 13 2.11 -16.30 17.18
C ARG A 13 1.45 -17.41 16.39
N TYR A 14 0.12 -17.34 16.25
CA TYR A 14 -0.66 -18.32 15.49
C TYR A 14 -0.20 -18.37 14.02
N CYS A 15 -0.04 -17.22 13.37
CA CYS A 15 0.44 -17.16 12.00
C CYS A 15 1.84 -17.76 11.84
N ARG A 16 2.77 -17.49 12.76
CA ARG A 16 4.13 -18.06 12.72
C ARG A 16 4.17 -19.56 12.93
N GLU A 17 3.26 -20.10 13.75
CA GLU A 17 3.21 -21.54 14.04
C GLU A 17 2.66 -22.33 12.86
N PHE A 18 1.64 -21.82 12.19
CA PHE A 18 0.90 -22.56 11.16
C PHE A 18 1.23 -22.17 9.71
N TRP A 19 1.78 -20.98 9.47
CA TRP A 19 2.16 -20.46 8.15
C TRP A 19 3.51 -19.74 8.18
N PRO A 20 4.61 -20.43 8.56
CA PRO A 20 5.92 -19.80 8.69
C PRO A 20 6.48 -19.33 7.35
N GLU A 21 6.23 -20.04 6.25
CA GLU A 21 6.68 -19.66 4.91
C GLU A 21 6.01 -18.37 4.42
N GLU A 22 4.70 -18.24 4.61
CA GLU A 22 3.95 -17.03 4.27
C GLU A 22 4.38 -15.85 5.14
N CYS A 23 4.62 -16.08 6.43
CA CYS A 23 5.18 -15.05 7.31
C CYS A 23 6.55 -14.58 6.82
N ALA A 24 7.43 -15.50 6.42
CA ALA A 24 8.74 -15.16 5.89
C ALA A 24 8.65 -14.39 4.57
N HIS A 25 7.73 -14.76 3.68
CA HIS A 25 7.50 -14.05 2.43
C HIS A 25 6.99 -12.62 2.65
N ILE A 26 6.02 -12.44 3.57
CA ILE A 26 5.51 -11.12 3.96
C ILE A 26 6.63 -10.26 4.55
N LEU A 27 7.45 -10.81 5.44
CA LEU A 27 8.58 -10.09 6.03
C LEU A 27 9.59 -9.67 4.97
N ARG A 28 9.92 -10.56 4.01
CA ARG A 28 10.78 -10.21 2.87
C ARG A 28 10.24 -9.01 2.10
N ILE A 29 8.95 -9.03 1.72
CA ILE A 29 8.33 -7.93 0.95
C ILE A 29 8.36 -6.63 1.75
N ALA A 30 8.07 -6.69 3.06
CA ALA A 30 8.07 -5.53 3.92
C ALA A 30 9.48 -4.94 4.10
N ASP A 31 10.49 -5.79 4.29
CA ASP A 31 11.89 -5.37 4.37
C ASP A 31 12.37 -4.79 3.03
N ASP A 32 12.06 -5.43 1.91
CA ASP A 32 12.36 -4.91 0.57
C ASP A 32 11.73 -3.51 0.37
N ALA A 33 10.47 -3.32 0.78
CA ALA A 33 9.80 -2.03 0.67
C ALA A 33 10.42 -0.93 1.56
N VAL A 34 10.95 -1.29 2.74
CA VAL A 34 11.74 -0.37 3.59
C VAL A 34 13.04 0.06 2.89
N GLU A 35 13.67 -0.85 2.16
CA GLU A 35 14.86 -0.59 1.35
C GLU A 35 14.54 -0.03 -0.06
N GLN A 36 13.28 0.36 -0.30
CA GLN A 36 12.78 0.87 -1.59
C GLN A 36 13.07 -0.05 -2.79
N ARG A 37 13.02 -1.35 -2.53
CA ARG A 37 13.12 -2.44 -3.50
C ARG A 37 11.74 -3.05 -3.69
N PHE A 38 11.30 -3.17 -4.93
CA PHE A 38 9.94 -3.57 -5.27
C PHE A 38 9.95 -4.78 -6.21
N LEU A 39 9.55 -5.92 -5.67
CA LEU A 39 9.29 -7.17 -6.39
C LEU A 39 7.87 -7.62 -6.05
N PHE A 40 6.99 -7.68 -7.07
CA PHE A 40 5.60 -8.09 -6.92
C PHE A 40 5.46 -9.57 -7.26
N ASP A 41 5.44 -10.41 -6.23
CA ASP A 41 5.34 -11.87 -6.34
C ASP A 41 4.32 -12.45 -5.35
N LEU A 42 3.41 -11.62 -4.82
CA LEU A 42 2.34 -12.11 -3.95
C LEU A 42 1.37 -12.98 -4.77
N PRO A 43 0.77 -14.00 -4.15
CA PRO A 43 -0.37 -14.68 -4.76
C PRO A 43 -1.44 -13.67 -5.15
N TRP A 44 -1.95 -13.72 -6.38
CA TRP A 44 -2.98 -12.81 -6.90
C TRP A 44 -2.53 -11.38 -7.21
N ASP A 45 -1.23 -11.08 -7.21
CA ASP A 45 -0.77 -9.87 -7.91
C ASP A 45 -1.14 -9.99 -9.37
N MET A 46 -1.84 -9.00 -9.92
CA MET A 46 -2.35 -9.13 -11.29
C MET A 46 -1.22 -8.97 -12.30
N GLU A 47 -0.20 -8.17 -11.96
CA GLU A 47 1.04 -8.07 -12.73
C GLU A 47 2.22 -8.50 -11.84
N GLN A 48 2.54 -9.80 -11.85
CA GLN A 48 3.72 -10.29 -11.15
C GLN A 48 5.00 -9.90 -11.91
N THR A 49 6.05 -9.54 -11.17
CA THR A 49 7.33 -9.12 -11.75
C THR A 49 8.41 -10.16 -11.51
N ALA A 50 9.22 -10.44 -12.52
CA ALA A 50 10.37 -11.35 -12.40
C ALA A 50 11.64 -10.66 -11.87
N GLU A 51 11.77 -9.35 -12.10
CA GLU A 51 12.92 -8.53 -11.71
C GLU A 51 12.45 -7.46 -10.71
N ALA A 52 13.26 -7.20 -9.68
CA ALA A 52 12.98 -6.14 -8.73
C ALA A 52 13.37 -4.78 -9.30
N VAL A 53 12.60 -3.75 -8.96
CA VAL A 53 12.93 -2.35 -9.22
C VAL A 53 13.41 -1.70 -7.91
N GLU A 54 14.53 -1.00 -7.95
CA GLU A 54 15.14 -0.35 -6.79
C GLU A 54 15.28 1.15 -7.02
N PHE A 55 14.98 1.94 -5.99
CA PHE A 55 15.16 3.39 -6.02
C PHE A 55 16.27 3.80 -5.04
N ALA A 56 17.36 4.37 -5.55
CA ALA A 56 18.50 4.83 -4.75
C ALA A 56 18.27 6.17 -4.01
N GLY A 57 17.14 6.83 -4.28
CA GLY A 57 16.73 8.11 -3.71
C GLY A 57 15.21 8.18 -3.66
N ASP A 58 14.61 9.34 -3.93
CA ASP A 58 13.15 9.47 -3.92
C ASP A 58 12.47 8.47 -4.88
N ILE A 59 11.30 7.97 -4.47
CA ILE A 59 10.53 7.00 -5.24
C ILE A 59 9.91 7.70 -6.45
N ASP A 60 10.27 7.29 -7.67
CA ASP A 60 9.54 7.69 -8.86
C ASP A 60 8.28 6.83 -9.01
N TRP A 61 7.15 7.34 -8.50
CA TRP A 61 5.84 6.69 -8.58
C TRP A 61 5.32 6.49 -10.00
N GLN A 62 5.90 7.20 -10.97
CA GLN A 62 5.58 7.09 -12.39
C GLN A 62 6.62 6.29 -13.18
N TYR A 63 7.55 5.63 -12.48
CA TYR A 63 8.57 4.80 -13.11
C TYR A 63 7.95 3.67 -13.93
N MET A 64 8.39 3.57 -15.19
CA MET A 64 7.89 2.60 -16.15
C MET A 64 9.08 1.83 -16.76
N PRO A 65 9.48 0.69 -16.15
CA PRO A 65 10.61 -0.09 -16.63
C PRO A 65 10.36 -0.57 -18.05
N LYS A 66 11.34 -0.35 -18.94
CA LYS A 66 11.29 -0.80 -20.35
C LYS A 66 10.05 -0.30 -21.14
N GLY A 67 9.36 0.74 -20.65
CA GLY A 67 8.14 1.27 -21.26
C GLY A 67 6.90 0.39 -21.08
N ASP A 68 6.96 -0.61 -20.20
CA ASP A 68 5.84 -1.50 -19.90
C ASP A 68 4.99 -0.93 -18.73
N PRO A 69 3.71 -0.64 -18.96
CA PRO A 69 2.86 -0.06 -17.93
C PRO A 69 2.41 -1.05 -16.85
N GLU A 70 2.66 -2.35 -17.00
CA GLU A 70 2.26 -3.36 -16.00
C GLU A 70 2.88 -3.10 -14.61
N PHE A 71 4.17 -2.74 -14.57
CA PHE A 71 4.84 -2.41 -13.31
C PHE A 71 4.22 -1.20 -12.62
N ILE A 72 4.03 -0.08 -13.32
CA ILE A 72 3.46 1.15 -12.73
C ILE A 72 2.04 0.90 -12.22
N TYR A 73 1.23 0.09 -12.92
CA TYR A 73 -0.10 -0.28 -12.46
C TYR A 73 -0.04 -1.09 -11.17
N GLN A 74 0.73 -2.18 -11.14
CA GLN A 74 0.85 -3.01 -9.93
C GLN A 74 1.47 -2.24 -8.76
N PHE A 75 2.51 -1.44 -9.05
CA PHE A 75 3.20 -0.63 -8.05
C PHE A 75 2.23 0.32 -7.37
N ASN A 76 1.36 1.00 -8.14
CA ASN A 76 0.38 1.97 -7.63
C ASN A 76 -0.91 1.34 -7.07
N ARG A 77 -1.00 0.01 -6.94
CA ARG A 77 -2.06 -0.65 -6.15
C ARG A 77 -1.73 -0.70 -4.66
N HIS A 78 -0.47 -0.48 -4.29
CA HIS A 78 0.02 -0.42 -2.89
C HIS A 78 -0.34 -1.66 -2.07
N ARG A 79 -0.46 -2.83 -2.70
CA ARG A 79 -0.80 -4.06 -1.98
C ARG A 79 0.26 -4.42 -0.94
N TYR A 80 1.53 -4.16 -1.26
CA TYR A 80 2.67 -4.37 -0.36
C TYR A 80 2.60 -3.52 0.92
N TRP A 81 1.80 -2.45 0.98
CA TRP A 81 1.55 -1.74 2.25
C TRP A 81 0.83 -2.61 3.28
N ILE A 82 0.02 -3.58 2.83
CA ILE A 82 -0.57 -4.57 3.74
C ILE A 82 0.55 -5.45 4.34
N CYS A 83 1.58 -5.79 3.55
CA CYS A 83 2.73 -6.54 4.05
C CYS A 83 3.52 -5.75 5.10
N LEU A 84 3.69 -4.42 4.92
CA LEU A 84 4.25 -3.56 5.98
C LEU A 84 3.43 -3.67 7.28
N GLY A 85 2.09 -3.59 7.19
CA GLY A 85 1.21 -3.70 8.34
C GLY A 85 1.28 -5.07 9.03
N GLN A 86 1.31 -6.15 8.23
CA GLN A 86 1.47 -7.51 8.73
C GLN A 86 2.84 -7.72 9.37
N ALA A 87 3.92 -7.19 8.79
CA ALA A 87 5.27 -7.25 9.35
C ALA A 87 5.35 -6.51 10.69
N TYR A 88 4.70 -5.35 10.82
CA TYR A 88 4.54 -4.67 12.10
C TYR A 88 3.76 -5.50 13.12
N ALA A 89 2.64 -6.11 12.75
CA ALA A 89 1.88 -6.97 13.66
C ALA A 89 2.68 -8.20 14.10
N LEU A 90 3.50 -8.76 13.20
CA LEU A 90 4.38 -9.88 13.50
C LEU A 90 5.48 -9.46 14.47
N THR A 91 6.20 -8.38 14.19
CA THR A 91 7.49 -8.05 14.83
C THR A 91 7.38 -7.02 15.96
N GLY A 92 6.42 -6.11 15.87
CA GLY A 92 6.34 -4.89 16.67
C GLY A 92 7.32 -3.79 16.25
N ASP A 93 8.04 -3.94 15.13
CA ASP A 93 9.05 -2.97 14.68
C ASP A 93 8.42 -1.77 13.97
N GLU A 94 8.58 -0.58 14.54
CA GLU A 94 8.01 0.67 14.05
C GLU A 94 8.60 1.12 12.70
N LYS A 95 9.70 0.53 12.22
CA LYS A 95 10.28 0.86 10.90
C LYS A 95 9.27 0.66 9.76
N TYR A 96 8.39 -0.35 9.87
CA TYR A 96 7.39 -0.62 8.84
C TYR A 96 6.29 0.46 8.83
N ALA A 97 5.93 0.98 10.00
CA ALA A 97 5.01 2.11 10.11
C ALA A 97 5.65 3.39 9.56
N ALA A 98 6.93 3.65 9.87
CA ALA A 98 7.66 4.78 9.34
C ALA A 98 7.75 4.76 7.81
N CYS A 99 8.05 3.59 7.22
CA CYS A 99 8.05 3.38 5.77
C CYS A 99 6.67 3.65 5.17
N PHE A 100 5.59 3.08 5.74
CA PHE A 100 4.23 3.33 5.29
C PHE A 100 3.87 4.83 5.32
N VAL A 101 4.17 5.54 6.41
CA VAL A 101 3.87 6.97 6.56
C VAL A 101 4.66 7.82 5.56
N GLY A 102 5.94 7.52 5.37
CA GLY A 102 6.79 8.20 4.39
C GLY A 102 6.26 8.03 2.96
N GLN A 103 5.95 6.79 2.58
CA GLN A 103 5.39 6.48 1.26
C GLN A 103 3.99 7.05 1.04
N LEU A 104 3.12 7.02 2.06
CA LEU A 104 1.79 7.66 2.00
C LEU A 104 1.91 9.15 1.72
N THR A 105 2.81 9.82 2.44
CA THR A 105 3.05 11.26 2.29
C THR A 105 3.60 11.59 0.91
N SER A 106 4.72 10.94 0.52
CA SER A 106 5.35 11.15 -0.79
C SER A 106 4.38 10.87 -1.94
N TRP A 107 3.62 9.78 -1.88
CA TRP A 107 2.66 9.45 -2.94
C TRP A 107 1.60 10.53 -3.11
N LEU A 108 1.03 11.04 -2.01
CA LEU A 108 0.00 12.10 -2.04
C LEU A 108 0.55 13.43 -2.58
N GLU A 109 1.81 13.74 -2.31
CA GLU A 109 2.46 14.97 -2.77
C GLU A 109 2.86 14.90 -4.25
N GLU A 110 3.32 13.73 -4.71
CA GLU A 110 3.95 13.56 -6.03
C GLU A 110 3.01 13.02 -7.11
N ASN A 111 1.83 12.51 -6.75
CA ASN A 111 0.86 11.97 -7.71
C ASN A 111 -0.44 12.78 -7.75
N PRO A 112 -0.43 14.06 -8.21
CA PRO A 112 -1.66 14.82 -8.38
C PRO A 112 -2.49 14.25 -9.53
N ILE A 113 -3.82 14.37 -9.44
CA ILE A 113 -4.74 14.00 -10.52
C ILE A 113 -4.59 15.01 -11.67
N ASN A 114 -4.02 14.58 -12.79
CA ASN A 114 -3.81 15.41 -13.97
C ASN A 114 -3.76 14.56 -15.26
N PRO A 115 -3.75 15.15 -16.47
CA PRO A 115 -3.76 14.39 -17.73
C PRO A 115 -2.65 13.34 -17.89
N GLY A 116 -1.49 13.51 -17.25
CA GLY A 116 -0.39 12.55 -17.25
C GLY A 116 -0.63 11.35 -16.33
N THR A 117 -1.30 11.55 -15.19
CA THR A 117 -1.48 10.52 -14.16
C THR A 117 -2.78 9.74 -14.28
N VAL A 118 -3.83 10.32 -14.89
CA VAL A 118 -5.15 9.66 -15.05
C VAL A 118 -5.12 8.40 -15.92
N LYS A 119 -4.06 8.21 -16.72
CA LYS A 119 -3.84 6.99 -17.52
C LYS A 119 -2.89 6.00 -16.86
N THR A 120 -2.25 6.39 -15.76
CA THR A 120 -1.23 5.60 -15.05
C THR A 120 -1.65 5.39 -13.59
N THR A 121 -1.12 6.19 -12.67
CA THR A 121 -1.30 6.03 -11.21
C THR A 121 -2.74 6.27 -10.76
N TRP A 122 -3.50 7.09 -11.49
CA TRP A 122 -4.91 7.41 -11.26
C TRP A 122 -5.86 6.72 -12.23
N ARG A 123 -5.45 5.66 -12.93
CA ARG A 123 -6.44 4.85 -13.66
C ARG A 123 -7.47 4.29 -12.68
N THR A 124 -8.74 4.23 -13.09
CA THR A 124 -9.88 3.95 -12.19
C THR A 124 -9.76 2.62 -11.44
N ILE A 125 -9.20 1.59 -12.06
CA ILE A 125 -8.97 0.28 -11.43
C ILE A 125 -7.90 0.37 -10.32
N GLU A 126 -6.75 0.99 -10.58
CA GLU A 126 -5.73 1.24 -9.55
C GLU A 126 -6.27 2.12 -8.42
N ALA A 127 -6.98 3.20 -8.75
CA ALA A 127 -7.56 4.10 -7.74
C ALA A 127 -8.58 3.39 -6.83
N GLY A 128 -9.42 2.51 -7.39
CA GLY A 128 -10.38 1.70 -6.62
C GLY A 128 -9.68 0.70 -5.68
N ILE A 129 -8.75 -0.08 -6.21
CA ILE A 129 -8.01 -1.11 -5.45
C ILE A 129 -7.14 -0.46 -4.37
N ARG A 130 -6.46 0.64 -4.70
CA ARG A 130 -5.55 1.34 -3.79
C ARG A 130 -6.29 1.84 -2.55
N GLY A 131 -7.49 2.41 -2.71
CA GLY A 131 -8.31 2.84 -1.58
C GLY A 131 -8.64 1.70 -0.60
N GLU A 132 -8.95 0.50 -1.11
CA GLU A 132 -9.18 -0.69 -0.29
C GLU A 132 -7.89 -1.13 0.45
N ASN A 133 -6.77 -1.20 -0.26
CA ASN A 133 -5.49 -1.61 0.32
C ASN A 133 -5.00 -0.63 1.40
N TRP A 134 -5.21 0.67 1.20
CA TRP A 134 -4.88 1.72 2.16
C TRP A 134 -5.61 1.53 3.48
N VAL A 135 -6.93 1.27 3.45
CA VAL A 135 -7.72 1.04 4.66
C VAL A 135 -7.24 -0.21 5.42
N LYS A 136 -6.95 -1.29 4.69
CA LYS A 136 -6.42 -2.53 5.30
C LYS A 136 -5.06 -2.31 5.94
N ALA A 137 -4.15 -1.59 5.27
CA ALA A 137 -2.81 -1.30 5.79
C ALA A 137 -2.87 -0.40 7.03
N MET A 138 -3.62 0.71 6.97
CA MET A 138 -3.75 1.66 8.07
C MET A 138 -4.27 1.00 9.36
N GLU A 139 -5.15 0.00 9.25
CA GLU A 139 -5.70 -0.67 10.42
C GLU A 139 -4.64 -1.37 11.28
N TYR A 140 -3.60 -1.95 10.65
CA TYR A 140 -2.48 -2.55 11.38
C TYR A 140 -1.69 -1.53 12.20
N PHE A 141 -1.61 -0.29 11.73
CA PHE A 141 -0.83 0.77 12.36
C PHE A 141 -1.67 1.69 13.26
N ARG A 142 -2.97 1.40 13.45
CA ARG A 142 -3.90 2.29 14.16
C ARG A 142 -3.39 2.75 15.52
N ASP A 143 -2.72 1.88 16.27
CA ASP A 143 -2.22 2.17 17.63
C ASP A 143 -0.70 2.48 17.64
N CYS A 144 -0.04 2.55 16.49
CA CYS A 144 1.38 2.86 16.38
C CYS A 144 1.60 4.38 16.59
N PRO A 145 2.54 4.80 17.45
CA PRO A 145 2.80 6.22 17.73
C PRO A 145 3.33 7.00 16.52
N VAL A 146 3.93 6.30 15.54
CA VAL A 146 4.37 6.88 14.26
C VAL A 146 3.17 7.39 13.45
N VAL A 147 1.98 6.80 13.61
CA VAL A 147 0.73 7.26 12.98
C VAL A 147 0.10 8.35 13.85
N THR A 148 0.63 9.56 13.71
CA THR A 148 0.15 10.77 14.37
C THR A 148 -1.22 11.20 13.83
N GLU A 149 -1.85 12.19 14.49
CA GLU A 149 -3.11 12.75 13.99
C GLU A 149 -2.96 13.37 12.60
N GLU A 150 -1.85 14.09 12.34
CA GLU A 150 -1.56 14.67 11.03
C GLU A 150 -1.51 13.59 9.92
N VAL A 151 -0.89 12.44 10.22
CA VAL A 151 -0.86 11.31 9.28
C VAL A 151 -2.27 10.78 8.99
N ARG A 152 -3.13 10.71 10.01
CA ARG A 152 -4.53 10.29 9.85
C ARG A 152 -5.32 11.27 9.00
N GLU A 153 -5.12 12.57 9.20
CA GLU A 153 -5.75 13.60 8.37
C GLU A 153 -5.31 13.48 6.91
N ARG A 154 -4.01 13.31 6.64
CA ARG A 154 -3.49 13.07 5.27
C ARG A 154 -4.07 11.81 4.65
N PHE A 155 -4.13 10.73 5.41
CA PHE A 155 -4.75 9.48 4.96
C PHE A 155 -6.24 9.66 4.60
N LEU A 156 -7.03 10.31 5.47
CA LEU A 156 -8.44 10.57 5.23
C LEU A 156 -8.66 11.49 4.04
N HIS A 157 -7.83 12.54 3.90
CA HIS A 157 -7.82 13.40 2.72
C HIS A 157 -7.54 12.60 1.44
N GLY A 158 -6.53 11.73 1.47
CA GLY A 158 -6.23 10.81 0.38
C GLY A 158 -7.43 9.94 0.00
N LEU A 159 -8.07 9.27 0.96
CA LEU A 159 -9.27 8.46 0.69
C LEU A 159 -10.43 9.29 0.13
N HIS A 160 -10.62 10.51 0.62
CA HIS A 160 -11.62 11.42 0.11
C HIS A 160 -11.38 11.77 -1.36
N LEU A 161 -10.14 12.10 -1.73
CA LEU A 161 -9.74 12.35 -3.11
C LEU A 161 -10.02 11.14 -4.02
N HIS A 162 -9.71 9.93 -3.56
CA HIS A 162 -10.02 8.70 -4.31
C HIS A 162 -11.53 8.53 -4.53
N GLY A 163 -12.32 8.73 -3.47
CA GLY A 163 -13.77 8.65 -3.55
C GLY A 163 -14.38 9.66 -4.53
N GLN A 164 -13.90 10.92 -4.48
CA GLN A 164 -14.32 11.97 -5.42
C GLN A 164 -13.94 11.62 -6.86
N PHE A 165 -12.68 11.27 -7.10
CA PHE A 165 -12.19 10.90 -8.43
C PHE A 165 -13.01 9.76 -9.05
N LEU A 166 -13.29 8.70 -8.28
CA LEU A 166 -14.06 7.55 -8.74
C LEU A 166 -15.55 7.89 -8.95
N LEU A 167 -16.10 8.85 -8.18
CA LEU A 167 -17.45 9.37 -8.38
C LEU A 167 -17.55 10.16 -9.70
N ASP A 168 -16.56 10.99 -9.99
CA ASP A 168 -16.52 11.83 -11.19
C ASP A 168 -16.25 11.01 -12.46
N CYS A 169 -15.47 9.94 -12.34
CA CYS A 169 -15.20 9.00 -13.42
C CYS A 169 -16.37 8.05 -13.73
N ARG A 170 -17.51 8.15 -13.03
CA ARG A 170 -18.70 7.35 -13.36
C ARG A 170 -19.17 7.72 -14.76
N VAL A 171 -19.06 6.75 -15.67
CA VAL A 171 -19.90 6.72 -16.88
C VAL A 171 -21.34 6.86 -16.39
N PRO A 172 -22.16 7.77 -16.93
CA PRO A 172 -23.58 7.77 -16.59
C PRO A 172 -24.08 6.36 -16.86
N LEU A 173 -24.55 5.67 -15.83
CA LEU A 173 -25.49 4.58 -16.04
C LEU A 173 -26.67 5.26 -16.74
N GLN A 174 -26.65 5.26 -18.08
CA GLN A 174 -27.77 5.72 -18.89
C GLN A 174 -28.97 4.90 -18.41
N ARG A 175 -29.85 5.57 -17.69
CA ARG A 175 -31.21 5.09 -17.42
C ARG A 175 -32.03 5.25 -18.68
#